data_AF-A0A369J3Y1-F1
#
_entry.id   AF-A0A369J3Y1-F1
#
_cell.length_a   1.000
_cell.length_b   1.000
_cell.length_c   1.000
_cell.angle_alpha   90.00
_cell.angle_beta   90.00
_cell.angle_gamma   90.00
#
_symmetry.space_group_name_H-M   'P 1'
#
loop_
_entity.id
_entity.type
_entity.pdbx_description
1 polymer ?
#
loop_
_entity_poly.entity_id
_entity_poly.type
_entity_poly.pdbx_seq_one_letter_code
_entity_poly.pdbx_strand_id
1 'polypeptide(L)'
;MSPRRRRNSTANDDDYSPAETPANGESPKKKRRTSKRTSAPAPALDPSEWRQSRVPKDSLIKKGDATDLYRLKPSDLEGLTFTPYETNYVNDAHMYNEREVERKAWEKYGGSEGFEQHLAKLHKTWIKRQKSGPFKDFPQPSAYAPTMSQGHVSIGFLPAGLRDEDPYTTNASLRQLRREFPAAWLWTSCNKILGDPRDDNYAETYYTGSSERLDALRKFLNNCRGYPPRPQAPLPPSQSIDQLRRVLDDAPRTPNPEEPSSDDPRLESHFDGCSGESWHTWAVPYLTELFDALNAVIDEHGLGDAGWKNIRWEVYDKYSDAMGGISCARYLNEGHVWSDDAYEWLDGRCGENSCGSTKREFCESGRLYNNKLSDIGPIQ
;
A
#
# COMPACT_ATOMS: atom_id res chain seq x y z
N MET A 1 -30.90 23.30 -36.56
CA MET A 1 -30.60 22.93 -37.96
C MET A 1 -29.09 22.80 -38.09
N SER A 2 -28.57 21.58 -38.11
CA SER A 2 -27.15 21.24 -38.27
C SER A 2 -27.05 20.05 -39.23
N PRO A 3 -26.10 19.99 -40.17
CA PRO A 3 -26.14 19.00 -41.23
C PRO A 3 -25.53 17.66 -40.76
N ARG A 4 -26.29 16.59 -41.02
CA ARG A 4 -25.89 15.19 -40.85
C ARG A 4 -24.73 14.83 -41.78
N ARG A 5 -23.60 14.38 -41.20
CA ARG A 5 -22.50 13.74 -41.93
C ARG A 5 -22.91 12.35 -42.40
N ARG A 6 -22.98 12.16 -43.72
CA ARG A 6 -23.09 10.85 -44.41
C ARG A 6 -21.81 10.05 -44.18
N ARG A 7 -21.93 8.79 -43.74
CA ARG A 7 -20.88 7.77 -43.83
C ARG A 7 -20.98 7.12 -45.22
N ASN A 8 -19.90 7.17 -45.98
CA ASN A 8 -19.74 6.43 -47.22
C ASN A 8 -19.40 4.98 -46.91
N SER A 9 -20.17 4.08 -47.51
CA SER A 9 -19.97 2.64 -47.58
C SER A 9 -19.14 2.35 -48.83
N THR A 10 -17.90 1.89 -48.67
CA THR A 10 -17.11 1.29 -49.75
C THR A 10 -17.17 -0.23 -49.57
N ALA A 11 -17.88 -0.86 -50.49
CA ALA A 11 -17.84 -2.29 -50.75
C ALA A 11 -16.50 -2.60 -51.45
N ASN A 12 -15.74 -3.55 -50.92
CA ASN A 12 -14.72 -4.27 -51.66
C ASN A 12 -15.22 -5.71 -51.79
N ASP A 13 -15.68 -6.02 -53.00
CA ASP A 13 -15.82 -7.37 -53.51
C ASP A 13 -14.43 -7.82 -53.97
N ASP A 14 -13.76 -8.67 -53.19
CA ASP A 14 -12.55 -9.37 -53.62
C ASP A 14 -12.81 -10.88 -53.68
N ASP A 15 -12.96 -11.29 -54.93
CA ASP A 15 -12.84 -12.59 -55.57
C ASP A 15 -11.94 -13.61 -54.81
N TYR A 16 -12.57 -14.63 -54.20
CA TYR A 16 -11.89 -15.74 -53.54
C TYR A 16 -11.89 -16.97 -54.45
N SER A 17 -10.84 -17.11 -55.27
CA SER A 17 -10.53 -18.35 -56.00
C SER A 17 -9.98 -19.43 -55.06
N PRO A 18 -10.42 -20.70 -55.17
CA PRO A 18 -9.94 -21.79 -54.32
C PRO A 18 -8.60 -22.32 -54.84
N ALA A 19 -7.53 -22.08 -54.08
CA ALA A 19 -6.23 -22.70 -54.35
C ALA A 19 -6.19 -24.14 -53.79
N GLU A 20 -5.70 -25.04 -54.63
CA GLU A 20 -5.54 -26.46 -54.42
C GLU A 20 -4.70 -26.79 -53.17
N THR A 21 -5.21 -27.71 -52.35
CA THR A 21 -4.51 -28.33 -51.22
C THR A 21 -3.33 -29.19 -51.68
N PRO A 22 -2.07 -28.88 -51.29
CA PRO A 22 -0.97 -29.82 -51.46
C PRO A 22 -0.95 -30.86 -50.34
N ALA A 23 -0.60 -32.08 -50.75
CA ALA A 23 -0.61 -33.30 -49.98
C ALA A 23 0.43 -33.36 -48.85
N ASN A 24 0.03 -34.06 -47.77
CA ASN A 24 0.83 -34.88 -46.87
C ASN A 24 2.34 -34.56 -46.72
N GLY A 25 2.65 -33.73 -45.72
CA GLY A 25 3.96 -33.71 -45.07
C GLY A 25 3.89 -34.37 -43.69
N GLU A 26 4.24 -35.66 -43.60
CA GLU A 26 4.44 -36.36 -42.32
C GLU A 26 5.57 -35.69 -41.53
N SER A 27 5.19 -34.91 -40.51
CA SER A 27 6.13 -34.35 -39.55
C SER A 27 6.66 -35.47 -38.61
N PRO A 28 7.98 -35.58 -38.39
CA PRO A 28 8.55 -36.61 -37.54
C PRO A 28 8.10 -36.40 -36.09
N LYS A 29 7.26 -37.32 -35.61
CA LYS A 29 6.83 -37.41 -34.21
C LYS A 29 8.07 -37.56 -33.31
N LYS A 30 8.56 -36.45 -32.75
CA LYS A 30 9.57 -36.45 -31.67
C LYS A 30 9.00 -37.25 -30.50
N LYS A 31 9.46 -38.49 -30.33
CA LYS A 31 9.21 -39.32 -29.15
C LYS A 31 9.63 -38.53 -27.90
N ARG A 32 8.68 -37.92 -27.19
CA ARG A 32 8.91 -37.37 -25.84
C ARG A 32 9.37 -38.53 -24.96
N ARG A 33 10.68 -38.61 -24.69
CA ARG A 33 11.23 -39.45 -23.62
C ARG A 33 10.68 -38.92 -22.29
N THR A 34 9.53 -39.43 -21.87
CA THR A 34 9.07 -39.33 -20.48
C THR A 34 9.96 -40.25 -19.64
N SER A 35 11.14 -39.78 -19.25
CA SER A 35 11.84 -40.38 -18.12
C SER A 35 10.99 -40.11 -16.88
N LYS A 36 10.15 -41.08 -16.55
CA LYS A 36 9.38 -41.11 -15.30
C LYS A 36 10.40 -41.30 -14.18
N ARG A 37 11.03 -40.22 -13.75
CA ARG A 37 11.92 -40.19 -12.60
C ARG A 37 11.02 -40.29 -11.38
N THR A 38 10.73 -41.53 -10.98
CA THR A 38 10.06 -41.86 -9.74
C THR A 38 11.00 -41.41 -8.61
N SER A 39 10.79 -40.21 -8.07
CA SER A 39 11.42 -39.84 -6.81
C SER A 39 10.91 -40.83 -5.78
N ALA A 40 11.83 -41.56 -5.15
CA ALA A 40 11.48 -42.38 -3.99
C ALA A 40 10.72 -41.51 -2.98
N PRO A 41 9.62 -42.01 -2.39
CA PRO A 41 8.91 -41.27 -1.36
C PRO A 41 9.88 -40.94 -0.22
N ALA A 42 9.80 -39.70 0.29
CA ALA A 42 10.54 -39.33 1.48
C ALA A 42 10.15 -40.28 2.63
N PRO A 43 11.07 -40.63 3.53
CA PRO A 43 10.73 -41.43 4.71
C PRO A 43 9.60 -40.73 5.47
N ALA A 44 8.57 -41.49 5.85
CA ALA A 44 7.46 -40.96 6.64
C ALA A 44 8.00 -40.55 8.01
N LEU A 45 8.03 -39.25 8.29
CA LEU A 45 8.27 -38.72 9.63
C LEU A 45 7.06 -39.03 10.52
N ASP A 46 7.32 -39.27 11.80
CA ASP A 46 6.26 -39.46 12.78
C ASP A 46 5.36 -38.20 12.83
N PRO A 47 4.03 -38.30 12.63
CA PRO A 47 3.12 -37.17 12.75
C PRO A 47 3.19 -36.42 14.08
N SER A 48 3.71 -37.07 15.14
CA SER A 48 3.92 -36.46 16.46
C SER A 48 5.02 -35.38 16.46
N GLU A 49 5.96 -35.44 15.53
CA GLU A 49 7.07 -34.49 15.39
C GLU A 49 6.68 -33.25 14.57
N TRP A 50 5.50 -33.25 13.92
CA TRP A 50 5.09 -32.13 13.09
C TRP A 50 4.72 -30.90 13.93
N ARG A 51 5.14 -29.73 13.47
CA ARG A 51 4.79 -28.46 14.10
C ARG A 51 3.28 -28.28 14.23
N GLN A 52 2.87 -27.39 15.13
CA GLN A 52 1.47 -26.98 15.23
C GLN A 52 1.01 -26.27 13.95
N SER A 53 -0.22 -26.55 13.53
CA SER A 53 -0.88 -25.89 12.40
C SER A 53 -1.05 -24.39 12.63
N ARG A 54 -0.80 -23.58 11.59
CA ARG A 54 -1.03 -22.12 11.61
C ARG A 54 -2.44 -21.75 11.13
N VAL A 55 -3.13 -22.69 10.48
CA VAL A 55 -4.50 -22.50 10.02
C VAL A 55 -5.42 -22.39 11.24
N PRO A 56 -6.43 -21.51 11.29
CA PRO A 56 -7.42 -21.47 12.37
C PRO A 56 -8.18 -22.79 12.54
N LYS A 57 -8.60 -23.13 13.76
CA LYS A 57 -9.23 -24.44 14.07
C LYS A 57 -10.51 -24.68 13.26
N ASP A 58 -11.28 -23.62 13.08
CA ASP A 58 -12.60 -23.66 12.48
C ASP A 58 -12.58 -23.16 11.02
N SER A 59 -11.39 -23.06 10.41
CA SER A 59 -11.26 -22.68 9.00
C SER A 59 -11.77 -23.79 8.10
N LEU A 60 -12.58 -23.41 7.11
CA LEU A 60 -13.14 -24.31 6.12
C LEU A 60 -12.64 -23.96 4.72
N ILE A 61 -12.39 -24.98 3.90
CA ILE A 61 -11.89 -24.82 2.53
C ILE A 61 -12.70 -25.66 1.53
N LYS A 62 -12.98 -25.11 0.35
CA LYS A 62 -13.68 -25.83 -0.73
C LYS A 62 -12.80 -26.94 -1.30
N LYS A 63 -13.43 -28.00 -1.81
CA LYS A 63 -12.73 -29.11 -2.49
C LYS A 63 -11.72 -28.66 -3.55
N GLY A 64 -12.12 -27.74 -4.43
CA GLY A 64 -11.26 -27.23 -5.51
C GLY A 64 -10.02 -26.51 -4.96
N ASP A 65 -10.25 -25.60 -4.01
CA ASP A 65 -9.18 -24.85 -3.35
C ASP A 65 -8.25 -25.78 -2.55
N ALA A 66 -8.78 -26.80 -1.88
CA ALA A 66 -7.97 -27.81 -1.19
C ALA A 66 -7.03 -28.53 -2.17
N THR A 67 -7.53 -28.95 -3.33
CA THR A 67 -6.70 -29.61 -4.35
C THR A 67 -5.67 -28.66 -4.95
N ASP A 68 -6.06 -27.41 -5.22
CA ASP A 68 -5.22 -26.45 -5.92
C ASP A 68 -4.16 -25.82 -5.01
N LEU A 69 -4.55 -25.35 -3.83
CA LEU A 69 -3.66 -24.65 -2.89
C LEU A 69 -2.72 -25.63 -2.17
N TYR A 70 -3.23 -26.78 -1.71
CA TYR A 70 -2.44 -27.78 -0.99
C TYR A 70 -1.80 -28.85 -1.88
N ARG A 71 -2.01 -28.76 -3.21
CA ARG A 71 -1.45 -29.69 -4.21
C ARG A 71 -1.86 -31.14 -3.96
N LEU A 72 -3.06 -31.32 -3.43
CA LEU A 72 -3.67 -32.61 -3.17
C LEU A 72 -4.44 -33.09 -4.41
N LYS A 73 -4.58 -34.41 -4.52
CA LYS A 73 -5.50 -35.03 -5.47
C LYS A 73 -6.84 -35.27 -4.78
N PRO A 74 -7.94 -35.41 -5.53
CA PRO A 74 -9.22 -35.79 -4.95
C PRO A 74 -9.16 -37.06 -4.09
N SER A 75 -8.32 -38.03 -4.46
CA SER A 75 -8.08 -39.26 -3.70
C SER A 75 -7.40 -39.03 -2.35
N ASP A 76 -6.60 -37.96 -2.24
CA ASP A 76 -5.89 -37.64 -1.00
C ASP A 76 -6.86 -37.05 0.06
N LEU A 77 -8.06 -36.63 -0.37
CA LEU A 77 -9.13 -36.10 0.48
C LEU A 77 -10.13 -37.18 0.92
N GLU A 78 -9.97 -38.43 0.47
CA GLU A 78 -10.83 -39.54 0.87
C GLU A 78 -10.70 -39.81 2.37
N GLY A 79 -11.84 -39.97 3.04
CA GLY A 79 -11.90 -40.17 4.50
C GLY A 79 -11.92 -38.89 5.33
N LEU A 80 -11.73 -37.70 4.71
CA LEU A 80 -11.98 -36.44 5.40
C LEU A 80 -13.49 -36.17 5.51
N THR A 81 -13.93 -35.72 6.68
CA THR A 81 -15.31 -35.24 6.86
C THR A 81 -15.49 -33.91 6.15
N PHE A 82 -16.63 -33.73 5.49
CA PHE A 82 -17.00 -32.46 4.86
C PHE A 82 -18.41 -32.06 5.28
N THR A 83 -18.64 -30.75 5.28
CA THR A 83 -19.97 -30.17 5.45
C THR A 83 -20.46 -29.70 4.08
N PRO A 84 -21.65 -30.11 3.63
CA PRO A 84 -22.24 -29.54 2.43
C PRO A 84 -22.57 -28.07 2.69
N TYR A 85 -22.18 -27.19 1.76
CA TYR A 85 -22.49 -25.78 1.80
C TYR A 85 -23.34 -25.45 0.58
N GLU A 86 -24.60 -25.09 0.82
CA GLU A 86 -25.52 -24.66 -0.23
C GLU A 86 -24.96 -23.41 -0.90
N THR A 87 -24.72 -23.52 -2.21
CA THR A 87 -24.41 -22.34 -3.02
C THR A 87 -25.67 -21.97 -3.80
N ASN A 88 -25.76 -20.73 -4.29
CA ASN A 88 -26.85 -20.31 -5.17
C ASN A 88 -26.86 -21.05 -6.53
N TYR A 89 -25.97 -22.03 -6.73
CA TYR A 89 -25.86 -22.87 -7.93
C TYR A 89 -26.38 -24.28 -7.63
N VAL A 90 -26.77 -25.00 -8.68
CA VAL A 90 -27.38 -26.35 -8.63
C VAL A 90 -26.52 -27.41 -7.93
N ASN A 91 -25.27 -27.12 -7.57
CA ASN A 91 -24.36 -28.05 -6.92
C ASN A 91 -23.92 -27.54 -5.54
N ASP A 92 -24.13 -28.35 -4.51
CA ASP A 92 -23.58 -28.12 -3.18
C ASP A 92 -22.06 -28.16 -3.21
N ALA A 93 -21.42 -27.23 -2.50
CA ALA A 93 -19.98 -27.23 -2.32
C ALA A 93 -19.60 -28.12 -1.13
N HIS A 94 -18.57 -28.96 -1.29
CA HIS A 94 -17.99 -29.70 -0.17
C HIS A 94 -16.96 -28.82 0.55
N MET A 95 -17.25 -28.46 1.80
CA MET A 95 -16.36 -27.71 2.68
C MET A 95 -15.64 -28.65 3.64
N TYR A 96 -14.32 -28.70 3.55
CA TYR A 96 -13.46 -29.52 4.42
C TYR A 96 -12.85 -28.65 5.53
N ASN A 97 -12.53 -29.24 6.68
CA ASN A 97 -11.72 -28.57 7.69
C ASN A 97 -10.31 -28.36 7.14
N GLU A 98 -9.86 -27.11 7.06
CA GLU A 98 -8.61 -26.77 6.40
C GLU A 98 -7.38 -27.32 7.13
N ARG A 99 -7.43 -27.50 8.47
CA ARG A 99 -6.33 -28.15 9.21
C ARG A 99 -6.16 -29.61 8.85
N GLU A 100 -7.26 -30.33 8.62
CA GLU A 100 -7.20 -31.73 8.21
C GLU A 100 -6.63 -31.87 6.79
N VAL A 101 -7.02 -30.96 5.90
CA VAL A 101 -6.46 -30.84 4.55
C VAL A 101 -4.95 -30.55 4.62
N GLU A 102 -4.52 -29.63 5.50
CA GLU A 102 -3.10 -29.33 5.72
C GLU A 102 -2.34 -30.57 6.22
N ARG A 103 -2.90 -31.33 7.17
CA ARG A 103 -2.29 -32.58 7.65
C ARG A 103 -2.15 -33.61 6.54
N LYS A 104 -3.13 -33.74 5.64
CA LYS A 104 -3.00 -34.58 4.44
C LYS A 104 -1.89 -34.12 3.50
N ALA A 105 -1.69 -32.81 3.36
CA ALA A 105 -0.55 -32.29 2.62
C ALA A 105 0.77 -32.65 3.31
N TRP A 106 0.87 -32.50 4.63
CA TRP A 106 2.08 -32.88 5.38
C TRP A 106 2.37 -34.39 5.26
N GLU A 107 1.37 -35.26 5.42
CA GLU A 107 1.50 -36.71 5.18
C GLU A 107 2.13 -37.00 3.81
N LYS A 108 1.61 -36.35 2.76
CA LYS A 108 2.03 -36.55 1.38
C LYS A 108 3.46 -36.06 1.09
N TYR A 109 3.86 -34.96 1.70
CA TYR A 109 5.12 -34.28 1.39
C TYR A 109 6.23 -34.53 2.41
N GLY A 110 6.03 -35.43 3.37
CA GLY A 110 7.04 -35.81 4.35
C GLY A 110 7.17 -34.80 5.49
N GLY A 111 6.03 -34.36 6.04
CA GLY A 111 5.94 -33.41 7.14
C GLY A 111 5.77 -31.96 6.71
N SER A 112 5.75 -31.07 7.71
CA SER A 112 5.49 -29.65 7.53
C SER A 112 6.61 -28.96 6.73
N GLU A 113 7.89 -29.25 7.02
CA GLU A 113 9.01 -28.69 6.29
C GLU A 113 9.05 -29.21 4.84
N GLY A 114 8.71 -30.49 4.64
CA GLY A 114 8.66 -31.10 3.32
C GLY A 114 7.62 -30.44 2.41
N PHE A 115 6.46 -30.10 2.98
CA PHE A 115 5.42 -29.35 2.28
C PHE A 115 5.85 -27.91 1.95
N GLU A 116 6.47 -27.19 2.90
CA GLU A 116 6.98 -25.83 2.66
C GLU A 116 8.07 -25.80 1.56
N GLN A 117 8.99 -26.76 1.57
CA GLN A 117 9.99 -26.92 0.52
C GLN A 117 9.35 -27.19 -0.84
N HIS A 118 8.28 -28.00 -0.87
CA HIS A 118 7.50 -28.25 -2.08
C HIS A 118 6.86 -26.97 -2.62
N LEU A 119 6.18 -26.20 -1.77
CA LEU A 119 5.59 -24.90 -2.14
C LEU A 119 6.66 -23.92 -2.63
N ALA A 120 7.80 -23.80 -1.94
CA ALA A 120 8.91 -22.94 -2.35
C ALA A 120 9.46 -23.31 -3.74
N LYS A 121 9.56 -24.61 -4.04
CA LYS A 121 9.98 -25.10 -5.38
C LYS A 121 8.96 -24.76 -6.45
N LEU A 122 7.66 -24.92 -6.16
CA LEU A 122 6.59 -24.55 -7.08
C LEU A 122 6.57 -23.04 -7.31
N HIS A 123 6.70 -22.24 -6.26
CA HIS A 123 6.76 -20.78 -6.35
C HIS A 123 7.93 -20.31 -7.23
N LYS A 124 9.15 -20.84 -7.00
CA LYS A 124 10.32 -20.57 -7.87
C LYS A 124 10.06 -20.95 -9.34
N THR A 125 9.37 -22.06 -9.58
CA THR A 125 9.03 -22.51 -10.94
C THR A 125 7.99 -21.60 -11.58
N TRP A 126 7.02 -21.14 -10.78
CA TRP A 126 5.95 -20.27 -11.18
C TRP A 126 6.49 -18.87 -11.56
N ILE A 127 7.36 -18.27 -10.74
CA ILE A 127 8.06 -17.01 -11.05
C ILE A 127 8.81 -17.11 -12.38
N LYS A 128 9.52 -18.22 -12.62
CA LYS A 128 10.25 -18.45 -13.87
C LYS A 128 9.37 -18.55 -15.12
N ARG A 129 8.10 -18.95 -14.97
CA ARG A 129 7.13 -19.10 -16.07
C ARG A 129 6.39 -17.81 -16.38
N GLN A 130 6.25 -16.91 -15.40
CA GLN A 130 5.55 -15.64 -15.48
C GLN A 130 6.26 -14.54 -16.30
N LYS A 131 7.00 -14.88 -17.36
CA LYS A 131 7.92 -13.94 -18.05
C LYS A 131 7.27 -12.83 -18.89
N SER A 132 5.95 -12.83 -19.11
CA SER A 132 5.34 -11.90 -20.10
C SER A 132 3.83 -11.71 -19.99
N GLY A 133 3.22 -11.91 -18.83
CA GLY A 133 1.78 -11.69 -18.63
C GLY A 133 1.48 -10.88 -17.37
N PRO A 134 0.22 -10.48 -17.16
CA PRO A 134 -0.19 -9.87 -15.89
C PRO A 134 0.24 -10.76 -14.72
N PHE A 135 0.83 -10.15 -13.70
CA PHE A 135 1.23 -10.85 -12.48
C PHE A 135 -0.02 -11.47 -11.87
N LYS A 136 -0.14 -12.81 -11.94
CA LYS A 136 -1.16 -13.54 -11.18
C LYS A 136 -0.53 -13.85 -9.83
N ASP A 137 -1.29 -14.13 -8.79
CA ASP A 137 -0.67 -14.62 -7.56
C ASP A 137 -0.33 -16.11 -7.67
N PHE A 138 0.71 -16.54 -6.96
CA PHE A 138 1.00 -17.97 -6.83
C PHE A 138 -0.07 -18.62 -5.94
N PRO A 139 -0.86 -19.59 -6.44
CA PRO A 139 -1.91 -20.19 -5.64
C PRO A 139 -1.28 -21.03 -4.53
N GLN A 140 -1.44 -20.58 -3.29
CA GLN A 140 -1.00 -21.23 -2.06
C GLN A 140 -1.94 -20.84 -0.91
N PRO A 141 -1.99 -21.63 0.18
CA PRO A 141 -2.84 -21.29 1.31
C PRO A 141 -2.32 -20.04 2.03
N SER A 142 -3.23 -19.24 2.58
CA SER A 142 -2.90 -17.97 3.26
C SER A 142 -1.91 -18.15 4.41
N ALA A 143 -2.01 -19.26 5.17
CA ALA A 143 -1.08 -19.61 6.25
C ALA A 143 0.38 -19.84 5.81
N TYR A 144 0.59 -20.04 4.50
CA TYR A 144 1.90 -20.22 3.86
C TYR A 144 2.30 -19.03 2.98
N ALA A 145 1.39 -18.07 2.80
CA ALA A 145 1.78 -16.82 2.19
C ALA A 145 2.84 -16.15 3.08
N PRO A 146 3.88 -15.53 2.50
CA PRO A 146 4.73 -14.62 3.26
C PRO A 146 3.78 -13.58 3.85
N THR A 147 3.62 -13.57 5.18
CA THR A 147 2.66 -12.69 5.86
C THR A 147 3.01 -11.24 5.54
N MET A 148 2.36 -10.67 4.52
CA MET A 148 2.46 -9.25 4.18
C MET A 148 1.25 -8.45 4.67
N SER A 149 0.20 -9.12 5.14
CA SER A 149 -1.13 -8.49 5.29
C SER A 149 -1.51 -8.01 6.69
N GLN A 150 -0.63 -7.98 7.70
CA GLN A 150 -1.04 -7.51 9.03
C GLN A 150 0.06 -6.81 9.82
N GLY A 151 0.79 -5.83 9.25
CA GLY A 151 1.58 -4.83 10.02
C GLY A 151 2.61 -5.34 11.07
N HIS A 152 2.77 -6.64 11.21
CA HIS A 152 3.48 -7.35 12.25
C HIS A 152 4.04 -8.59 11.57
N VAL A 153 5.20 -8.40 10.93
CA VAL A 153 5.95 -9.50 10.35
C VAL A 153 6.34 -10.41 11.52
N SER A 154 5.78 -11.62 11.61
CA SER A 154 6.36 -12.65 12.47
C SER A 154 7.70 -13.09 11.86
N ILE A 155 8.76 -12.32 12.15
CA ILE A 155 10.17 -12.59 11.82
C ILE A 155 10.68 -13.71 12.74
N GLY A 156 10.08 -14.89 12.66
CA GLY A 156 10.42 -16.01 13.52
C GLY A 156 11.74 -16.69 13.15
N PHE A 157 12.10 -16.75 11.86
CA PHE A 157 13.15 -17.68 11.41
C PHE A 157 13.99 -17.22 10.21
N LEU A 158 14.18 -15.91 10.01
CA LEU A 158 15.33 -15.45 9.22
C LEU A 158 16.58 -15.47 10.11
N PRO A 159 17.71 -16.04 9.64
CA PRO A 159 18.96 -16.04 10.39
C PRO A 159 19.29 -14.62 10.86
N ALA A 160 19.85 -14.48 12.06
CA ALA A 160 20.06 -13.19 12.73
C ALA A 160 20.81 -12.13 11.89
N GLY A 161 21.51 -12.53 10.81
CA GLY A 161 22.17 -11.62 9.87
C GLY A 161 21.32 -11.09 8.70
N LEU A 162 20.04 -11.46 8.58
CA LEU A 162 19.12 -11.00 7.51
C LEU A 162 17.93 -10.17 8.04
N ARG A 163 17.98 -9.74 9.30
CA ARG A 163 16.88 -9.03 9.97
C ARG A 163 16.78 -7.53 9.64
N ASP A 164 17.65 -7.03 8.77
CA ASP A 164 17.65 -5.61 8.35
C ASP A 164 16.85 -5.36 7.05
N GLU A 165 16.12 -6.39 6.56
CA GLU A 165 15.24 -6.20 5.41
C GLU A 165 13.95 -5.49 5.85
N ASP A 166 13.91 -4.20 5.55
CA ASP A 166 12.70 -3.37 5.60
C ASP A 166 11.50 -4.13 5.00
N PRO A 167 10.39 -4.23 5.76
CA PRO A 167 9.26 -5.08 5.41
C PRO A 167 8.61 -4.71 4.07
N TYR A 168 8.85 -3.50 3.58
CA TYR A 168 8.30 -2.99 2.32
C TYR A 168 9.21 -3.28 1.12
N THR A 169 10.39 -3.85 1.32
CA THR A 169 11.39 -4.08 0.25
C THR A 169 11.38 -5.51 -0.31
N THR A 170 10.18 -6.03 -0.54
CA THR A 170 9.90 -7.46 -0.80
C THR A 170 10.47 -7.98 -2.12
N ASN A 171 10.83 -7.09 -3.03
CA ASN A 171 11.43 -7.42 -4.32
C ASN A 171 12.57 -6.44 -4.68
N ALA A 172 13.36 -6.80 -5.70
CA ALA A 172 14.51 -6.01 -6.13
C ALA A 172 14.14 -4.58 -6.58
N SER A 173 12.96 -4.40 -7.19
CA SER A 173 12.50 -3.09 -7.64
C SER A 173 12.14 -2.18 -6.46
N LEU A 174 11.49 -2.70 -5.41
CA LEU A 174 11.20 -1.94 -4.19
C LEU A 174 12.48 -1.63 -3.40
N ARG A 175 13.45 -2.55 -3.35
CA ARG A 175 14.78 -2.27 -2.77
C ARG A 175 15.50 -1.14 -3.49
N GLN A 176 15.43 -1.12 -4.82
CA GLN A 176 16.02 -0.05 -5.62
C GLN A 176 15.28 1.27 -5.37
N LEU A 177 13.95 1.26 -5.43
CA LEU A 177 13.12 2.45 -5.23
C LEU A 177 13.35 3.07 -3.84
N ARG A 178 13.49 2.25 -2.79
CA ARG A 178 13.80 2.74 -1.44
C ARG A 178 15.07 3.60 -1.38
N ARG A 179 16.10 3.30 -2.19
CA ARG A 179 17.34 4.09 -2.26
C ARG A 179 17.16 5.44 -2.95
N GLU A 180 16.09 5.59 -3.72
CA GLU A 180 15.76 6.82 -4.44
C GLU A 180 14.92 7.76 -3.59
N PHE A 181 14.36 7.30 -2.46
CA PHE A 181 13.64 8.16 -1.53
C PHE A 181 14.59 9.14 -0.82
N PRO A 182 14.23 10.43 -0.73
CA PRO A 182 15.11 11.43 -0.12
C PRO A 182 15.27 11.25 1.39
N ALA A 183 14.32 10.57 2.05
CA ALA A 183 14.42 10.24 3.47
C ALA A 183 13.73 8.91 3.81
N ALA A 184 14.28 8.18 4.79
CA ALA A 184 13.74 6.90 5.22
C ALA A 184 12.34 6.99 5.84
N TRP A 185 12.02 8.12 6.49
CA TRP A 185 10.71 8.34 7.09
C TRP A 185 9.61 8.52 6.03
N LEU A 186 9.93 9.14 4.88
CA LEU A 186 8.99 9.28 3.75
C LEU A 186 8.64 7.92 3.16
N TRP A 187 9.65 7.08 2.92
CA TRP A 187 9.44 5.71 2.47
C TRP A 187 8.52 4.93 3.41
N THR A 188 8.79 5.04 4.71
CA THR A 188 7.99 4.37 5.75
C THR A 188 6.56 4.89 5.78
N SER A 189 6.36 6.21 5.67
CA SER A 189 5.03 6.83 5.72
C SER A 189 4.19 6.47 4.49
N CYS A 190 4.75 6.58 3.29
CA CYS A 190 4.07 6.20 2.05
C CYS A 190 3.65 4.72 2.07
N ASN A 191 4.53 3.82 2.54
CA ASN A 191 4.19 2.40 2.60
C ASN A 191 3.17 2.06 3.70
N LYS A 192 3.13 2.82 4.80
CA LYS A 192 2.06 2.70 5.80
C LYS A 192 0.72 3.08 5.19
N ILE A 193 0.65 4.17 4.44
CA ILE A 193 -0.58 4.63 3.75
C ILE A 193 -1.04 3.58 2.74
N LEU A 194 -0.16 3.08 1.87
CA LEU A 194 -0.46 1.99 0.93
C LEU A 194 -0.69 0.62 1.60
N GLY A 195 -0.58 0.54 2.93
CA GLY A 195 -0.74 -0.68 3.71
C GLY A 195 -1.87 -0.62 4.73
N ASP A 196 -2.45 0.55 5.00
CA ASP A 196 -3.55 0.70 5.96
C ASP A 196 -4.87 0.35 5.26
N PRO A 197 -5.56 -0.74 5.67
CA PRO A 197 -6.82 -1.13 5.07
C PRO A 197 -7.99 -0.19 5.39
N ARG A 198 -7.79 0.80 6.28
CA ARG A 198 -8.84 1.70 6.78
C ARG A 198 -9.01 2.99 6.00
N ASP A 199 -8.06 3.35 5.14
CA ASP A 199 -8.08 4.62 4.40
C ASP A 199 -8.94 4.55 3.12
N ASP A 200 -9.22 3.33 2.64
CA ASP A 200 -10.13 3.12 1.53
C ASP A 200 -11.58 3.07 2.05
N ASN A 201 -12.20 4.25 2.19
CA ASN A 201 -13.67 4.39 2.26
C ASN A 201 -14.36 3.82 1.00
N TYR A 202 -13.57 3.43 -0.01
CA TYR A 202 -13.93 2.58 -1.15
C TYR A 202 -13.30 1.18 -0.97
N ALA A 203 -13.93 0.36 -0.12
CA ALA A 203 -13.47 -0.95 0.38
C ALA A 203 -13.12 -2.06 -0.66
N GLU A 204 -12.95 -1.75 -1.95
CA GLU A 204 -12.66 -2.73 -3.00
C GLU A 204 -11.25 -2.65 -3.60
N THR A 205 -10.42 -1.66 -3.24
CA THR A 205 -9.11 -1.45 -3.86
C THR A 205 -7.91 -1.71 -2.96
N TYR A 206 -7.90 -2.86 -2.27
CA TYR A 206 -6.66 -3.34 -1.64
C TYR A 206 -5.50 -3.34 -2.66
N TYR A 207 -4.39 -2.70 -2.30
CA TYR A 207 -3.13 -2.70 -3.07
C TYR A 207 -2.46 -4.09 -3.02
N THR A 208 -3.10 -5.09 -3.62
CA THR A 208 -2.66 -6.49 -3.56
C THR A 208 -1.44 -6.74 -4.45
N GLY A 209 -1.23 -5.92 -5.47
CA GLY A 209 -0.14 -6.07 -6.42
C GLY A 209 1.13 -5.31 -6.02
N SER A 210 2.26 -6.03 -5.89
CA SER A 210 3.60 -5.41 -5.80
C SER A 210 3.89 -4.43 -6.94
N SER A 211 3.29 -4.64 -8.12
CA SER A 211 3.43 -3.74 -9.27
C SER A 211 2.67 -2.42 -9.09
N GLU A 212 1.50 -2.46 -8.48
CA GLU A 212 0.66 -1.29 -8.25
C GLU A 212 1.24 -0.40 -7.17
N ARG A 213 1.70 -1.00 -6.07
CA ARG A 213 2.48 -0.32 -5.03
C ARG A 213 3.73 0.36 -5.61
N LEU A 214 4.45 -0.32 -6.48
CA LEU A 214 5.64 0.23 -7.13
C LEU A 214 5.29 1.46 -7.99
N ASP A 215 4.18 1.42 -8.73
CA ASP A 215 3.69 2.55 -9.52
C ASP A 215 3.29 3.73 -8.63
N ALA A 216 2.52 3.48 -7.56
CA ALA A 216 2.11 4.50 -6.60
C ALA A 216 3.33 5.22 -5.99
N LEU A 217 4.33 4.48 -5.51
CA LEU A 217 5.54 5.05 -4.91
C LEU A 217 6.40 5.82 -5.93
N ARG A 218 6.43 5.41 -7.19
CA ARG A 218 7.09 6.17 -8.26
C ARG A 218 6.38 7.49 -8.55
N LYS A 219 5.03 7.47 -8.57
CA LYS A 219 4.25 8.70 -8.70
C LYS A 219 4.49 9.64 -7.53
N PHE A 220 4.60 9.11 -6.31
CA PHE A 220 5.02 9.91 -5.16
C PHE A 220 6.36 10.57 -5.42
N LEU A 221 7.40 9.82 -5.79
CA LEU A 221 8.74 10.37 -6.03
C LEU A 221 8.77 11.42 -7.14
N ASN A 222 8.04 11.19 -8.24
CA ASN A 222 7.97 12.14 -9.35
C ASN A 222 7.28 13.46 -8.97
N ASN A 223 6.35 13.40 -8.01
CA ASN A 223 5.61 14.56 -7.52
C ASN A 223 6.14 15.06 -6.15
N CYS A 224 7.16 14.39 -5.61
CA CYS A 224 7.66 14.64 -4.27
C CYS A 224 8.28 16.02 -4.26
N ARG A 225 7.68 16.91 -3.48
CA ARG A 225 8.29 18.21 -3.21
C ARG A 225 9.61 18.01 -2.47
N GLY A 226 10.54 18.95 -2.59
CA GLY A 226 11.81 18.90 -1.86
C GLY A 226 11.58 19.04 -0.35
N TYR A 227 11.37 17.93 0.37
CA TYR A 227 11.27 17.97 1.83
C TYR A 227 12.61 18.42 2.41
N PRO A 228 12.63 19.39 3.33
CA PRO A 228 13.86 19.77 4.00
C PRO A 228 14.41 18.60 4.84
N PRO A 229 15.69 18.66 5.25
CA PRO A 229 16.20 17.72 6.23
C PRO A 229 15.43 17.83 7.56
N ARG A 230 15.04 16.69 8.13
CA ARG A 230 14.40 16.63 9.44
C ARG A 230 15.46 16.73 10.54
N PRO A 231 15.27 17.56 11.59
CA PRO A 231 16.21 17.65 12.69
C PRO A 231 16.32 16.33 13.44
N GLN A 232 17.52 16.02 13.93
CA GLN A 232 17.79 14.78 14.68
C GLN A 232 17.34 14.87 16.15
N ALA A 233 17.22 16.09 16.67
CA ALA A 233 16.80 16.36 18.02
C ALA A 233 15.85 17.57 18.05
N PRO A 234 14.88 17.60 18.98
CA PRO A 234 14.06 18.79 19.19
C PRO A 234 14.91 19.96 19.67
N LEU A 235 14.42 21.18 19.47
CA LEU A 235 15.10 22.37 19.95
C LEU A 235 15.14 22.39 21.49
N PRO A 236 16.24 22.90 22.11
CA PRO A 236 16.30 23.11 23.55
C PRO A 236 15.13 23.99 24.04
N PRO A 237 14.67 23.80 25.29
CA PRO A 237 13.60 24.63 25.84
C PRO A 237 14.04 26.10 25.96
N SER A 238 13.11 27.00 25.67
CA SER A 238 13.20 28.44 25.88
C SER A 238 11.79 28.98 26.07
N GLN A 239 11.64 30.23 26.49
CA GLN A 239 10.32 30.79 26.75
C GLN A 239 9.40 30.75 25.50
N SER A 240 9.89 31.18 24.32
CA SER A 240 9.10 31.15 23.08
C SER A 240 8.82 29.73 22.59
N ILE A 241 9.80 28.82 22.71
CA ILE A 241 9.64 27.41 22.30
C ILE A 241 8.63 26.70 23.20
N ASP A 242 8.71 26.90 24.52
CA ASP A 242 7.76 26.30 25.46
C ASP A 242 6.35 26.85 25.26
N GLN A 243 6.22 28.14 24.92
CA GLN A 243 4.93 28.73 24.56
C GLN A 243 4.37 28.10 23.29
N LEU A 244 5.16 27.95 22.23
CA LEU A 244 4.72 27.29 21.01
C LEU A 244 4.28 25.86 21.27
N ARG A 245 5.05 25.09 22.05
CA ARG A 245 4.71 23.70 22.40
C ARG A 245 3.39 23.61 23.16
N ARG A 246 3.09 24.55 24.06
CA ARG A 246 1.77 24.63 24.72
C ARG A 246 0.63 24.87 23.72
N VAL A 247 0.82 25.79 22.78
CA VAL A 247 -0.18 26.04 21.72
C VAL A 247 -0.38 24.79 20.88
N LEU A 248 0.71 24.12 20.49
CA LEU A 248 0.64 22.86 19.75
C LEU A 248 -0.07 21.78 20.56
N ASP A 249 0.26 21.58 21.84
CA ASP A 249 -0.37 20.55 22.67
C ASP A 249 -1.89 20.69 22.73
N ASP A 250 -2.40 21.93 22.75
CA ASP A 250 -3.82 22.29 22.71
C ASP A 250 -4.44 22.30 21.30
N ALA A 251 -3.71 21.86 20.26
CA ALA A 251 -4.20 21.87 18.88
C ALA A 251 -5.51 21.08 18.73
N PRO A 252 -6.53 21.67 18.08
CA PRO A 252 -7.76 20.95 17.81
C PRO A 252 -7.53 19.87 16.74
N ARG A 253 -8.26 18.77 16.86
CA ARG A 253 -8.15 17.58 16.01
C ARG A 253 -9.40 17.39 15.17
N THR A 254 -9.24 16.82 13.98
CA THR A 254 -10.36 16.39 13.15
C THR A 254 -11.20 15.38 13.94
N PRO A 255 -12.53 15.57 14.03
CA PRO A 255 -13.39 14.61 14.70
C PRO A 255 -13.30 13.25 14.02
N ASN A 256 -13.39 12.17 14.81
CA ASN A 256 -13.50 10.83 14.26
C ASN A 256 -14.78 10.78 13.38
N PRO A 257 -14.76 10.15 12.19
CA PRO A 257 -15.96 9.96 11.38
C PRO A 257 -17.18 9.38 12.12
N GLU A 258 -16.95 8.65 13.21
CA GLU A 258 -18.00 8.07 14.06
C GLU A 258 -18.55 9.06 15.11
N GLU A 259 -17.86 10.17 15.35
CA GLU A 259 -18.26 11.20 16.30
C GLU A 259 -19.10 12.28 15.60
N PRO A 260 -20.12 12.83 16.29
CA PRO A 260 -20.84 13.99 15.76
C PRO A 260 -19.88 15.15 15.49
N SER A 261 -20.21 16.01 14.53
CA SER A 261 -19.40 17.18 14.17
C SER A 261 -18.99 17.94 15.44
N SER A 262 -17.69 18.13 15.61
CA SER A 262 -17.16 18.90 16.74
C SER A 262 -17.53 20.38 16.56
N ASP A 263 -18.25 20.94 17.53
CA ASP A 263 -18.51 22.38 17.62
C ASP A 263 -17.29 23.16 18.18
N ASP A 264 -16.06 22.63 18.05
CA ASP A 264 -14.85 23.35 18.47
C ASP A 264 -14.67 24.57 17.56
N PRO A 265 -14.78 25.81 18.09
CA PRO A 265 -14.66 27.03 17.29
C PRO A 265 -13.25 27.25 16.71
N ARG A 266 -12.29 26.39 17.07
CA ARG A 266 -10.93 26.37 16.55
C ARG A 266 -10.77 25.45 15.33
N LEU A 267 -11.85 24.81 14.88
CA LEU A 267 -11.91 24.04 13.63
C LEU A 267 -12.84 24.71 12.62
N GLU A 268 -12.44 24.70 11.35
CA GLU A 268 -13.28 25.08 10.22
C GLU A 268 -13.55 23.85 9.37
N SER A 269 -14.83 23.57 9.11
CA SER A 269 -15.26 22.50 8.21
C SER A 269 -15.48 23.06 6.81
N HIS A 270 -14.96 22.34 5.83
CA HIS A 270 -15.13 22.64 4.41
C HIS A 270 -15.87 21.48 3.74
N PHE A 271 -16.66 21.80 2.71
CA PHE A 271 -17.40 20.82 1.95
C PHE A 271 -17.32 21.17 0.47
N ASP A 272 -16.79 20.25 -0.33
CA ASP A 272 -16.83 20.34 -1.78
C ASP A 272 -18.12 19.70 -2.30
N GLY A 273 -19.05 20.56 -2.74
CA GLY A 273 -20.33 20.11 -3.29
C GLY A 273 -20.23 19.28 -4.58
N CYS A 274 -19.07 19.29 -5.26
CA CYS A 274 -18.87 18.51 -6.48
C CYS A 274 -18.45 17.06 -6.18
N SER A 275 -17.46 16.88 -5.31
CA SER A 275 -16.97 15.56 -4.90
C SER A 275 -17.80 14.93 -3.77
N GLY A 276 -18.47 15.77 -2.97
CA GLY A 276 -19.09 15.37 -1.71
C GLY A 276 -18.08 15.18 -0.58
N GLU A 277 -16.81 15.54 -0.79
CA GLU A 277 -15.77 15.44 0.23
C GLU A 277 -15.89 16.58 1.23
N SER A 278 -15.72 16.25 2.50
CA SER A 278 -15.59 17.21 3.59
C SER A 278 -14.22 17.08 4.23
N TRP A 279 -13.58 18.21 4.53
CA TRP A 279 -12.30 18.23 5.24
C TRP A 279 -12.34 19.32 6.32
N HIS A 280 -11.42 19.22 7.28
CA HIS A 280 -11.30 20.17 8.38
C HIS A 280 -9.95 20.88 8.31
N THR A 281 -9.93 22.14 8.73
CA THR A 281 -8.71 22.91 8.90
C THR A 281 -8.70 23.61 10.25
N TRP A 282 -7.53 24.00 10.73
CA TRP A 282 -7.44 24.91 11.87
C TRP A 282 -8.09 26.26 11.52
N ALA A 283 -8.97 26.73 12.38
CA ALA A 283 -9.68 27.99 12.22
C ALA A 283 -8.79 29.20 12.55
N VAL A 284 -9.22 30.37 12.09
CA VAL A 284 -8.52 31.65 12.29
C VAL A 284 -8.10 31.92 13.75
N PRO A 285 -8.93 31.68 14.79
CA PRO A 285 -8.53 31.95 16.17
C PRO A 285 -7.29 31.16 16.60
N TYR A 286 -7.26 29.85 16.35
CA TYR A 286 -6.11 29.01 16.69
C TYR A 286 -4.90 29.31 15.81
N LEU A 287 -5.11 29.55 14.50
CA LEU A 287 -4.02 29.97 13.62
C LEU A 287 -3.35 31.26 14.09
N THR A 288 -4.12 32.21 14.61
CA THR A 288 -3.57 33.46 15.16
C THR A 288 -2.64 33.19 16.34
N GLU A 289 -3.07 32.39 17.32
CA GLU A 289 -2.25 32.00 18.48
C GLU A 289 -0.98 31.24 18.07
N LEU A 290 -1.12 30.31 17.12
CA LEU A 290 0.00 29.54 16.59
C LEU A 290 1.02 30.44 15.89
N PHE A 291 0.58 31.34 15.02
CA PHE A 291 1.48 32.24 14.31
C PHE A 291 2.13 33.27 15.22
N ASP A 292 1.45 33.75 16.27
CA ASP A 292 2.07 34.60 17.28
C ASP A 292 3.20 33.88 18.01
N ALA A 293 2.99 32.62 18.41
CA ALA A 293 4.02 31.81 19.04
C ALA A 293 5.20 31.53 18.09
N LEU A 294 4.93 31.24 16.80
CA LEU A 294 5.99 31.06 15.79
C LEU A 294 6.77 32.35 15.55
N ASN A 295 6.09 33.50 15.49
CA ASN A 295 6.74 34.80 15.36
C ASN A 295 7.69 35.07 16.53
N ALA A 296 7.29 34.72 17.76
CA ALA A 296 8.14 34.85 18.95
C ALA A 296 9.39 33.94 18.87
N VAL A 297 9.25 32.71 18.37
CA VAL A 297 10.40 31.81 18.15
C VAL A 297 11.36 32.39 17.10
N ILE A 298 10.84 32.97 16.02
CA ILE A 298 11.67 33.63 15.00
C ILE A 298 12.39 34.84 15.58
N ASP A 299 11.75 35.64 16.42
CA ASP A 299 12.36 36.82 17.04
C ASP A 299 13.47 36.44 18.03
N GLU A 300 13.29 35.35 18.78
CA GLU A 300 14.27 34.90 19.78
C GLU A 300 15.43 34.10 19.16
N HIS A 301 15.15 33.20 18.22
CA HIS A 301 16.13 32.21 17.71
C HIS A 301 16.47 32.36 16.22
N GLY A 302 15.81 33.27 15.52
CA GLY A 302 16.02 33.54 14.09
C GLY A 302 15.48 32.45 13.15
N LEU A 303 15.89 32.55 11.88
CA LEU A 303 15.44 31.66 10.80
C LEU A 303 16.34 30.41 10.63
N GLY A 304 17.41 30.29 11.41
CA GLY A 304 18.39 29.20 11.29
C GLY A 304 17.91 27.89 11.91
N ASP A 305 18.84 26.95 12.03
CA ASP A 305 18.56 25.63 12.63
C ASP A 305 18.24 25.73 14.13
N ALA A 306 18.66 26.79 14.81
CA ALA A 306 18.28 27.04 16.21
C ALA A 306 16.84 27.55 16.38
N GLY A 307 16.17 27.95 15.29
CA GLY A 307 14.83 28.54 15.31
C GLY A 307 13.93 27.93 14.24
N TRP A 308 13.48 28.77 13.30
CA TRP A 308 12.42 28.42 12.36
C TRP A 308 12.63 27.11 11.58
N LYS A 309 13.83 26.87 11.05
CA LYS A 309 14.08 25.70 10.16
C LYS A 309 13.78 24.37 10.85
N ASN A 310 14.04 24.28 12.14
CA ASN A 310 13.80 23.07 12.92
C ASN A 310 12.40 23.06 13.53
N ILE A 311 11.93 24.19 14.08
CA ILE A 311 10.65 24.22 14.79
C ILE A 311 9.44 23.94 13.88
N ARG A 312 9.54 24.28 12.59
CA ARG A 312 8.48 23.98 11.61
C ARG A 312 8.18 22.50 11.46
N TRP A 313 9.12 21.61 11.82
CA TRP A 313 8.86 20.17 11.87
C TRP A 313 7.96 19.78 13.04
N GLU A 314 8.05 20.45 14.19
CA GLU A 314 7.12 20.22 15.31
C GLU A 314 5.69 20.60 14.90
N VAL A 315 5.53 21.70 14.15
CA VAL A 315 4.22 22.10 13.59
C VAL A 315 3.73 21.11 12.53
N TYR A 316 4.59 20.68 11.60
CA TYR A 316 4.27 19.66 10.60
C TYR A 316 3.78 18.37 11.26
N ASP A 317 4.52 17.86 12.24
CA ASP A 317 4.18 16.61 12.93
C ASP A 317 2.85 16.73 13.66
N LYS A 318 2.61 17.88 14.32
CA LYS A 318 1.36 18.12 15.03
C LYS A 318 0.17 18.28 14.08
N TYR A 319 0.35 18.98 12.96
CA TYR A 319 -0.69 19.09 11.94
C TYR A 319 -1.00 17.72 11.34
N SER A 320 0.02 16.96 10.96
CA SER A 320 -0.11 15.60 10.41
C SER A 320 -0.88 14.67 11.35
N ASP A 321 -0.62 14.75 12.65
CA ASP A 321 -1.33 13.98 13.70
C ASP A 321 -2.76 14.46 13.96
N ALA A 322 -3.03 15.77 13.85
CA ALA A 322 -4.33 16.35 14.18
C ALA A 322 -5.32 16.41 13.00
N MET A 323 -4.80 16.61 11.78
CA MET A 323 -5.57 16.91 10.57
C MET A 323 -5.36 15.90 9.44
N GLY A 324 -4.30 15.11 9.51
CA GLY A 324 -3.82 14.31 8.38
C GLY A 324 -2.58 14.94 7.75
N GLY A 325 -1.72 14.08 7.18
CA GLY A 325 -0.48 14.47 6.53
C GLY A 325 -0.42 13.93 5.11
N ILE A 326 0.62 13.15 4.81
CA ILE A 326 0.73 12.45 3.54
C ILE A 326 -0.48 11.52 3.38
N SER A 327 -1.14 11.58 2.23
CA SER A 327 -2.23 10.68 1.84
C SER A 327 -2.11 10.27 0.37
N CYS A 328 -2.80 9.19 0.00
CA CYS A 328 -2.82 8.68 -1.37
C CYS A 328 -4.25 8.32 -1.78
N ALA A 329 -4.79 9.04 -2.75
CA ALA A 329 -6.08 8.75 -3.35
C ALA A 329 -5.90 8.02 -4.69
N ARG A 330 -6.81 7.10 -5.01
CA ARG A 330 -6.84 6.39 -6.28
C ARG A 330 -8.01 6.87 -7.13
N TYR A 331 -7.71 7.55 -8.23
CA TYR A 331 -8.71 7.95 -9.22
C TYR A 331 -8.69 7.02 -10.43
N LEU A 332 -9.86 6.71 -10.99
CA LEU A 332 -10.00 5.79 -12.13
C LEU A 332 -9.17 6.22 -13.35
N ASN A 333 -9.05 7.53 -13.59
CA ASN A 333 -8.38 8.08 -14.78
C ASN A 333 -6.94 8.53 -14.54
N GLU A 334 -6.59 8.89 -13.30
CA GLU A 334 -5.28 9.47 -12.96
C GLU A 334 -4.37 8.47 -12.23
N GLY A 335 -4.95 7.35 -11.78
CA GLY A 335 -4.32 6.40 -10.88
C GLY A 335 -4.06 7.03 -9.51
N HIS A 336 -2.91 6.74 -8.92
CA HIS A 336 -2.52 7.27 -7.61
C HIS A 336 -2.17 8.76 -7.67
N VAL A 337 -2.84 9.53 -6.84
CA VAL A 337 -2.55 10.95 -6.58
C VAL A 337 -2.14 11.07 -5.12
N TRP A 338 -1.00 11.70 -4.88
CA TRP A 338 -0.47 11.92 -3.54
C TRP A 338 -0.67 13.38 -3.15
N SER A 339 -1.07 13.61 -1.91
CA SER A 339 -1.08 14.92 -1.27
C SER A 339 -0.37 14.83 0.08
N ASP A 340 0.07 15.99 0.59
CA ASP A 340 0.55 16.15 1.96
C ASP A 340 0.10 17.52 2.45
N ASP A 341 -1.01 17.55 3.19
CA ASP A 341 -1.62 18.78 3.66
C ASP A 341 -0.78 19.47 4.75
N ALA A 342 0.12 18.72 5.42
CA ALA A 342 1.03 19.26 6.39
C ALA A 342 2.24 19.96 5.74
N TYR A 343 2.52 19.70 4.45
CA TYR A 343 3.74 20.18 3.79
C TYR A 343 3.89 21.70 3.79
N GLU A 344 2.80 22.47 3.75
CA GLU A 344 2.84 23.95 3.75
C GLU A 344 3.59 24.54 4.98
N TRP A 345 3.67 23.78 6.08
CA TRP A 345 4.40 24.19 7.28
C TRP A 345 5.92 24.08 7.08
N LEU A 346 6.36 23.23 6.15
CA LEU A 346 7.77 23.07 5.77
C LEU A 346 8.21 24.09 4.72
N ASP A 347 7.28 24.78 4.06
CA ASP A 347 7.59 25.75 3.01
C ASP A 347 8.18 27.05 3.58
N GLY A 348 9.10 27.66 2.82
CA GLY A 348 9.61 29.01 3.06
C GLY A 348 8.56 30.08 2.81
N ARG A 349 8.97 31.32 2.49
CA ARG A 349 8.02 32.38 2.17
C ARG A 349 7.12 32.00 0.98
N CYS A 350 5.81 32.13 1.16
CA CYS A 350 4.85 31.96 0.08
C CYS A 350 4.85 33.23 -0.79
N GLY A 351 4.97 33.06 -2.11
CA GLY A 351 4.95 34.18 -3.05
C GLY A 351 3.55 34.79 -3.20
N GLU A 352 3.48 36.05 -3.63
CA GLU A 352 2.22 36.80 -3.82
C GLU A 352 1.27 36.13 -4.82
N ASN A 353 1.80 35.30 -5.73
CA ASN A 353 1.02 34.56 -6.72
C ASN A 353 0.49 33.21 -6.23
N SER A 354 0.83 32.80 -5.00
CA SER A 354 0.26 31.63 -4.34
C SER A 354 -1.15 31.98 -3.81
N CYS A 355 -2.02 32.43 -4.72
CA CYS A 355 -3.32 33.04 -4.43
C CYS A 355 -4.13 32.26 -3.38
N GLY A 356 -4.37 32.90 -2.24
CA GLY A 356 -5.59 32.77 -1.43
C GLY A 356 -5.81 31.46 -0.68
N SER A 357 -4.88 30.51 -0.76
CA SER A 357 -5.08 29.14 -0.23
C SER A 357 -4.17 28.79 0.93
N THR A 358 -3.20 29.64 1.27
CA THR A 358 -2.29 29.34 2.39
C THR A 358 -2.91 29.77 3.72
N LYS A 359 -2.75 28.94 4.76
CA LYS A 359 -3.26 29.27 6.10
C LYS A 359 -2.65 30.55 6.69
N ARG A 360 -1.52 30.99 6.14
CA ARG A 360 -0.80 32.20 6.54
C ARG A 360 -1.54 33.48 6.19
N GLU A 361 -2.41 33.46 5.17
CA GLU A 361 -3.12 34.66 4.73
C GLU A 361 -4.38 34.96 5.55
N PHE A 362 -4.88 33.97 6.30
CA PHE A 362 -6.17 34.05 6.99
C PHE A 362 -6.16 34.98 8.22
N CYS A 363 -4.98 35.30 8.79
CA CYS A 363 -4.85 36.20 9.93
C CYS A 363 -3.65 37.15 9.79
N GLU A 364 -3.64 38.22 10.60
CA GLU A 364 -2.54 39.21 10.57
C GLU A 364 -1.21 38.61 11.03
N SER A 365 -1.22 37.80 12.09
CA SER A 365 -0.04 37.11 12.62
C SER A 365 0.59 36.16 11.58
N GLY A 366 -0.24 35.48 10.78
CA GLY A 366 0.21 34.63 9.68
C GLY A 366 0.87 35.42 8.55
N ARG A 367 0.34 36.59 8.20
CA ARG A 367 0.95 37.50 7.22
C ARG A 367 2.28 38.03 7.73
N LEU A 368 2.35 38.43 8.99
CA LEU A 368 3.60 38.84 9.64
C LEU A 368 4.64 37.71 9.61
N TYR A 369 4.23 36.50 9.97
CA TYR A 369 5.07 35.30 9.91
C TYR A 369 5.63 35.08 8.50
N ASN A 370 4.77 35.10 7.47
CA ASN A 370 5.20 34.90 6.09
C ASN A 370 6.20 35.97 5.63
N ASN A 371 6.05 37.22 6.09
CA ASN A 371 6.97 38.31 5.78
C ASN A 371 8.33 38.17 6.45
N LYS A 372 8.43 37.47 7.59
CA LYS A 372 9.70 37.19 8.26
C LYS A 372 10.48 36.07 7.58
N LEU A 373 9.83 35.19 6.84
CA LEU A 373 10.51 34.10 6.16
C LEU A 373 11.33 34.62 4.98
N SER A 374 12.49 34.02 4.76
CA SER A 374 13.28 34.31 3.56
C SER A 374 12.57 33.74 2.32
N ASP A 375 12.81 34.36 1.16
CA ASP A 375 12.57 33.75 -0.15
C ASP A 375 13.55 32.58 -0.33
N ILE A 376 13.34 31.52 0.43
CA ILE A 376 13.91 30.22 0.11
C ILE A 376 13.14 29.83 -1.13
N GLY A 377 13.72 30.09 -2.30
CA GLY A 377 13.12 29.72 -3.59
C GLY A 377 12.63 28.27 -3.53
N PRO A 378 11.63 27.91 -4.34
CA PRO A 378 11.10 26.55 -4.37
C PRO A 378 12.29 25.60 -4.44
N ILE A 379 12.38 24.69 -3.47
CA ILE A 379 13.44 23.68 -3.43
C ILE A 379 13.26 22.88 -4.73
N GLN A 380 14.12 23.16 -5.72
CA GLN A 380 14.06 22.57 -7.06
C GLN A 380 14.25 21.07 -7.02
#